data_AF-A0A3M7NTI5-F1
#
_entry.id   AF-A0A3M7NTI5-F1
#
_cell.length_a   1.000
_cell.length_b   1.000
_cell.length_c   1.000
_cell.angle_alpha   90.00
_cell.angle_beta   90.00
_cell.angle_gamma   90.00
#
_symmetry.space_group_name_H-M   'P 1'
#
loop_
_entity.id
_entity.type
_entity.pdbx_description
1 polymer ?
#
loop_
_entity_poly.entity_id
_entity_poly.type
_entity_poly.pdbx_seq_one_letter_code
_entity_poly.pdbx_strand_id
1 'polypeptide(L)'
;MHPRNKHFCSREPFEHNDLPLRYAEGPVKFLNPTRAHFSNPLKSKSHNNDAKSDVTVRSELNGKANNDQQSSTHSKEETDVPASAVEFLWRSRDNRKGRHALLVQSPTAGEEPQFLVPRPTSHYQEVLKNIKLTFTYFPVWDISWVVAVIFTLGSCVWVINAFFVWLPLVAPSTEFHNEIYIGGGVTAFIGAIIFFEVGSVLLIFEAINANNSGCFGWAVEQLGQEKAGGKPKYRFRRGWQWFPSWQDLRTHYFHELGFLAGAAQLFGATIFGISGFTALPGIQNHLTSHGALNGAYWIPQVIGGSSFIVSSILYMLETQQKWWKPAFHLLGWNVGFWNFLGAIGFTLCGALGMAYGNSGAQFQASLATFWGSWAFLIGSYLQLYESLDTHPVEEGSSKGAFEMT
;
A
#
# COMPACT_ATOMS: atom_id res chain seq x y z
N MET A 1 -16.31 -4.74 41.95
CA MET A 1 -17.05 -4.44 40.71
C MET A 1 -16.19 -4.97 39.56
N HIS A 2 -16.57 -6.12 38.99
CA HIS A 2 -15.79 -6.78 37.93
C HIS A 2 -15.86 -5.98 36.63
N PRO A 3 -14.74 -5.73 35.92
CA PRO A 3 -14.80 -5.14 34.59
C PRO A 3 -15.38 -6.17 33.62
N ARG A 4 -16.57 -5.87 33.11
CA ARG A 4 -17.16 -6.46 31.90
C ARG A 4 -16.29 -6.09 30.71
N ASN A 5 -15.37 -6.96 30.31
CA ASN A 5 -14.78 -6.93 28.97
C ASN A 5 -14.26 -8.31 28.53
N LYS A 6 -15.13 -9.33 28.55
CA LYS A 6 -14.84 -10.69 28.05
C LYS A 6 -15.56 -11.06 26.74
N HIS A 7 -16.06 -10.09 25.99
CA HIS A 7 -16.78 -10.34 24.73
C HIS A 7 -16.20 -9.65 23.48
N PHE A 8 -14.95 -9.16 23.52
CA PHE A 8 -14.24 -8.64 22.35
C PHE A 8 -12.83 -9.26 22.14
N CYS A 9 -12.58 -10.45 22.69
CA CYS A 9 -11.30 -11.17 22.58
C CYS A 9 -11.06 -11.88 21.23
N SER A 10 -11.14 -11.22 20.06
CA SER A 10 -10.69 -11.90 18.83
C SER A 10 -10.23 -11.04 17.65
N ARG A 11 -9.96 -9.74 17.82
CA ARG A 11 -9.48 -8.90 16.69
C ARG A 11 -8.19 -8.17 17.01
N GLU A 12 -7.33 -8.79 17.81
CA GLU A 12 -5.94 -8.37 17.87
C GLU A 12 -5.27 -8.79 16.56
N PRO A 13 -4.50 -7.90 15.90
CA PRO A 13 -3.84 -8.23 14.65
C PRO A 13 -2.81 -9.35 14.82
N PHE A 14 -2.31 -9.58 16.05
CA PHE A 14 -1.47 -10.71 16.41
C PHE A 14 -1.30 -10.88 17.92
N GLU A 15 -1.26 -12.13 18.41
CA GLU A 15 -0.74 -12.48 19.74
C GLU A 15 0.71 -12.98 19.60
N HIS A 16 1.70 -12.18 20.03
CA HIS A 16 3.10 -12.63 20.16
C HIS A 16 3.47 -12.71 21.65
N ASN A 17 4.07 -13.83 22.07
CA ASN A 17 4.50 -14.01 23.46
C ASN A 17 5.60 -13.01 23.93
N ASP A 18 6.31 -12.36 23.01
CA ASP A 18 7.50 -11.54 23.33
C ASP A 18 7.30 -10.03 23.10
N LEU A 19 6.15 -9.61 22.55
CA LEU A 19 5.81 -8.21 22.26
C LEU A 19 4.41 -7.87 22.78
N PRO A 20 4.29 -7.26 23.98
CA PRO A 20 2.98 -6.90 24.50
C PRO A 20 2.38 -5.75 23.67
N LEU A 21 1.16 -5.99 23.18
CA LEU A 21 0.32 -4.99 22.50
C LEU A 21 -0.03 -3.88 23.49
N ARG A 22 0.27 -2.62 23.13
CA ARG A 22 -0.14 -1.46 23.94
C ARG A 22 -1.59 -1.07 23.64
N TYR A 23 -1.88 -0.82 22.37
CA TYR A 23 -3.23 -0.54 21.90
C TYR A 23 -3.33 -0.77 20.39
N ALA A 24 -4.56 -0.99 19.92
CA ALA A 24 -4.91 -1.10 18.51
C ALA A 24 -5.96 -0.04 18.16
N GLU A 25 -5.84 0.57 16.99
CA GLU A 25 -6.75 1.60 16.50
C GLU A 25 -7.20 1.33 15.06
N GLY A 26 -8.34 1.90 14.69
CA GLY A 26 -8.87 1.80 13.34
C GLY A 26 -9.91 2.87 13.05
N PRO A 27 -10.14 3.21 11.78
CA PRO A 27 -11.04 4.29 11.37
C PRO A 27 -12.51 3.97 11.67
N VAL A 28 -12.87 2.69 11.74
CA VAL A 28 -14.25 2.20 11.80
C VAL A 28 -14.35 1.08 12.85
N LYS A 29 -15.22 1.27 13.85
CA LYS A 29 -15.32 0.39 15.03
C LYS A 29 -15.79 -1.04 14.74
N PHE A 30 -16.50 -1.29 13.63
CA PHE A 30 -17.01 -2.62 13.28
C PHE A 30 -16.03 -3.44 12.41
N LEU A 31 -14.96 -2.81 11.90
CA LEU A 31 -13.92 -3.45 11.09
C LEU A 31 -12.71 -3.82 11.96
N ASN A 32 -11.77 -4.56 11.39
CA ASN A 32 -10.52 -4.89 12.07
C ASN A 32 -9.68 -3.61 12.27
N PRO A 33 -8.87 -3.56 13.34
CA PRO A 33 -7.96 -2.43 13.55
C PRO A 33 -6.98 -2.35 12.39
N THR A 34 -6.73 -1.14 11.90
CA THR A 34 -5.77 -0.91 10.82
C THR A 34 -4.37 -0.62 11.33
N ARG A 35 -4.22 -0.36 12.64
CA ARG A 35 -2.95 -0.05 13.29
C ARG A 35 -2.84 -0.70 14.66
N ALA A 36 -1.64 -1.12 15.03
CA ALA A 36 -1.32 -1.61 16.37
C ALA A 36 0.09 -1.14 16.80
N HIS A 37 0.19 -0.75 18.06
CA HIS A 37 1.43 -0.27 18.66
C HIS A 37 1.98 -1.32 19.63
N PHE A 38 3.24 -1.73 19.40
CA PHE A 38 3.92 -2.71 20.24
C PHE A 38 5.05 -2.05 21.03
N SER A 39 5.19 -2.45 22.29
CA SER A 39 6.28 -1.96 23.15
C SER A 39 7.57 -2.74 22.91
N ASN A 40 8.71 -2.05 22.95
CA ASN A 40 10.02 -2.69 22.82
C ASN A 40 10.39 -3.41 24.13
N PRO A 41 10.64 -4.73 24.13
CA PRO A 41 10.98 -5.50 25.33
C PRO A 41 12.31 -5.07 25.98
N LEU A 42 13.17 -4.33 25.26
CA LEU A 42 14.43 -3.82 25.80
C LEU A 42 14.24 -2.71 26.86
N LYS A 43 13.14 -1.95 26.82
CA LYS A 43 12.82 -0.98 27.89
C LYS A 43 12.35 -1.65 29.18
N SER A 44 11.71 -2.82 29.08
CA SER A 44 11.18 -3.54 30.25
C SER A 44 12.29 -4.13 31.14
N LYS A 45 13.42 -4.55 30.56
CA LYS A 45 14.53 -5.11 31.34
C LYS A 45 15.38 -4.06 32.07
N SER A 46 15.37 -2.80 31.61
CA SER A 46 16.14 -1.74 32.28
C SER A 46 15.51 -1.28 33.60
N HIS A 47 14.19 -1.41 33.77
CA HIS A 47 13.51 -0.98 34.99
C HIS A 47 13.52 -2.02 36.13
N ASN A 48 13.91 -3.27 35.86
CA ASN A 48 13.87 -4.34 36.86
C ASN A 48 15.24 -4.67 37.48
N ASN A 49 16.32 -3.98 37.09
CA ASN A 49 17.66 -4.23 37.63
C ASN A 49 18.15 -3.18 38.64
N ASP A 50 17.33 -2.19 38.98
CA ASP A 50 17.61 -1.28 40.11
C ASP A 50 17.19 -1.90 41.45
N ALA A 51 17.71 -3.10 41.73
CA ALA A 51 17.68 -3.69 43.06
C ALA A 51 18.89 -4.61 43.26
N LYS A 52 19.94 -4.03 43.83
CA LYS A 52 21.07 -4.66 44.53
C LYS A 52 22.03 -5.53 43.70
N SER A 53 23.23 -5.01 43.48
CA SER A 53 24.44 -5.59 44.12
C SER A 53 25.65 -4.68 43.93
N ASP A 54 26.13 -4.15 45.06
CA ASP A 54 27.52 -3.76 45.27
C ASP A 54 28.44 -4.94 44.93
N VAL A 55 29.40 -4.75 44.02
CA VAL A 55 30.78 -5.24 44.17
C VAL A 55 31.73 -4.33 43.38
N THR A 56 32.46 -3.49 44.10
CA THR A 56 33.69 -2.82 43.68
C THR A 56 34.82 -3.83 43.55
N VAL A 57 35.58 -3.91 42.43
CA VAL A 57 37.05 -4.11 42.38
C VAL A 57 37.61 -3.72 40.99
N ARG A 58 38.28 -2.56 40.96
CA ARG A 58 39.66 -2.26 40.47
C ARG A 58 40.14 -2.72 39.07
N SER A 59 40.41 -1.68 38.26
CA SER A 59 41.54 -1.45 37.32
C SER A 59 42.64 -2.51 37.23
N GLU A 60 43.01 -2.88 35.99
CA GLU A 60 44.41 -3.05 35.56
C GLU A 60 44.57 -2.91 34.03
N LEU A 61 45.52 -2.06 33.62
CA LEU A 61 46.05 -1.90 32.26
C LEU A 61 47.00 -3.06 31.93
N ASN A 62 46.97 -3.63 30.72
CA ASN A 62 48.08 -3.50 29.73
C ASN A 62 47.79 -4.24 28.41
N GLY A 63 48.25 -3.67 27.31
CA GLY A 63 47.87 -4.04 25.95
C GLY A 63 48.64 -5.20 25.29
N LYS A 64 48.21 -5.52 24.07
CA LYS A 64 49.07 -5.96 22.96
C LYS A 64 48.31 -5.83 21.64
N ALA A 65 48.92 -5.09 20.73
CA ALA A 65 48.55 -5.01 19.33
C ALA A 65 48.71 -6.37 18.63
N ASN A 66 47.80 -6.70 17.72
CA ASN A 66 48.17 -7.16 16.38
C ASN A 66 47.00 -6.96 15.41
N ASN A 67 47.38 -6.43 14.26
CA ASN A 67 46.55 -6.01 13.16
C ASN A 67 46.28 -7.18 12.20
N ASP A 68 45.30 -6.96 11.33
CA ASP A 68 45.10 -7.60 10.02
C ASP A 68 44.32 -8.93 9.98
N GLN A 69 42.99 -8.78 9.91
CA GLN A 69 42.25 -9.17 8.70
C GLN A 69 40.92 -8.41 8.62
N GLN A 70 41.00 -7.26 7.96
CA GLN A 70 39.94 -6.36 7.59
C GLN A 70 39.54 -6.68 6.14
N SER A 71 38.33 -7.18 5.90
CA SER A 71 37.63 -6.97 4.62
C SER A 71 36.17 -7.45 4.72
N SER A 72 35.27 -6.54 5.12
CA SER A 72 33.89 -6.40 4.58
C SER A 72 32.96 -5.46 5.39
N THR A 73 33.46 -4.67 6.35
CA THR A 73 32.59 -3.84 7.24
C THR A 73 32.51 -2.36 6.87
N HIS A 74 33.13 -1.91 5.77
CA HIS A 74 33.30 -0.48 5.50
C HIS A 74 32.17 0.22 4.71
N SER A 75 30.94 -0.32 4.68
CA SER A 75 29.84 0.29 3.91
C SER A 75 28.55 0.54 4.69
N LYS A 76 28.47 0.15 5.97
CA LYS A 76 27.22 0.26 6.77
C LYS A 76 27.25 1.35 7.84
N GLU A 77 28.41 1.83 8.27
CA GLU A 77 28.51 2.77 9.40
C GLU A 77 28.22 4.24 9.04
N GLU A 78 28.17 4.62 7.76
CA GLU A 78 28.08 6.04 7.34
C GLU A 78 26.63 6.57 7.16
N THR A 79 25.61 5.72 7.30
CA THR A 79 24.21 6.08 7.00
C THR A 79 23.29 6.20 8.21
N ASP A 80 23.66 5.68 9.38
CA ASP A 80 22.73 5.53 10.49
C ASP A 80 22.62 6.82 11.33
N VAL A 81 21.39 7.12 11.77
CA VAL A 81 21.05 8.31 12.57
C VAL A 81 20.85 7.89 14.03
N PRO A 82 21.36 8.65 15.01
CA PRO A 82 21.09 8.41 16.42
C PRO A 82 19.60 8.60 16.80
N ALA A 83 19.04 7.70 17.63
CA ALA A 83 17.67 7.71 18.13
C ALA A 83 17.58 7.41 19.64
N SER A 84 16.63 8.03 20.34
CA SER A 84 16.40 7.86 21.79
C SER A 84 15.42 6.73 22.10
N ALA A 85 14.44 6.48 21.23
CA ALA A 85 13.51 5.37 21.34
C ALA A 85 13.07 4.85 19.98
N VAL A 86 12.91 3.52 19.90
CA VAL A 86 12.35 2.82 18.74
C VAL A 86 11.06 2.16 19.18
N GLU A 87 9.95 2.53 18.55
CA GLU A 87 8.65 1.89 18.71
C GLU A 87 8.26 1.19 17.41
N PHE A 88 7.61 0.04 17.54
CA PHE A 88 7.19 -0.74 16.39
C PHE A 88 5.72 -0.44 16.08
N LEU A 89 5.46 -0.04 14.83
CA LEU A 89 4.13 0.25 14.34
C LEU A 89 3.72 -0.81 13.32
N TRP A 90 2.68 -1.56 13.66
CA TRP A 90 2.02 -2.44 12.70
C TRP A 90 0.89 -1.67 12.01
N ARG A 91 0.80 -1.80 10.68
CA ARG A 91 -0.32 -1.31 9.88
C ARG A 91 -0.83 -2.40 8.95
N SER A 92 -2.14 -2.49 8.77
CA SER A 92 -2.78 -3.50 7.91
C SER A 92 -2.26 -3.42 6.46
N ARG A 93 -2.15 -2.21 5.87
CA ARG A 93 -1.58 -2.01 4.53
C ARG A 93 -0.12 -2.46 4.41
N ASP A 94 0.71 -2.10 5.38
CA ASP A 94 2.13 -2.44 5.36
C ASP A 94 2.31 -3.95 5.48
N ASN A 95 1.54 -4.59 6.36
CA ASN A 95 1.52 -6.04 6.51
C ASN A 95 1.09 -6.76 5.23
N ARG A 96 0.02 -6.28 4.57
CA ARG A 96 -0.45 -6.82 3.29
C ARG A 96 0.61 -6.74 2.19
N LYS A 97 1.44 -5.69 2.22
CA LYS A 97 2.54 -5.47 1.27
C LYS A 97 3.89 -6.04 1.73
N GLY A 98 3.94 -6.79 2.84
CA GLY A 98 5.18 -7.35 3.37
C GLY A 98 6.17 -6.33 3.94
N ARG A 99 5.72 -5.11 4.25
CA ARG A 99 6.54 -4.01 4.77
C ARG A 99 6.46 -3.92 6.29
N HIS A 100 7.54 -3.41 6.90
CA HIS A 100 7.67 -3.32 8.34
C HIS A 100 8.05 -1.88 8.72
N ALA A 101 7.08 -1.12 9.22
CA ALA A 101 7.27 0.28 9.59
C ALA A 101 7.96 0.42 10.95
N LEU A 102 8.95 1.32 11.02
CA LEU A 102 9.65 1.67 12.25
C LEU A 102 9.30 3.12 12.65
N LEU A 103 8.84 3.31 13.88
CA LEU A 103 8.71 4.64 14.48
C LEU A 103 9.97 4.95 15.27
N VAL A 104 10.66 6.00 14.85
CA VAL A 104 11.90 6.48 15.46
C VAL A 104 11.64 7.79 16.19
N GLN A 105 12.10 7.91 17.43
CA GLN A 105 12.16 9.19 18.12
C GLN A 105 13.59 9.72 18.09
N SER A 106 13.74 10.93 17.54
CA SER A 106 15.01 11.65 17.54
C SER A 106 15.38 12.08 18.97
N PRO A 107 16.66 12.05 19.36
CA PRO A 107 17.08 12.46 20.70
C PRO A 107 16.75 13.93 20.96
N THR A 108 16.25 14.24 22.15
CA THR A 108 16.08 15.64 22.57
C THR A 108 17.46 16.25 22.81
N ALA A 109 17.66 17.55 22.54
CA ALA A 109 18.95 18.21 22.73
C ALA A 109 19.46 18.01 24.18
N GLY A 110 20.50 17.17 24.34
CA GLY A 110 21.09 16.81 25.64
C GLY A 110 20.90 15.35 26.08
N GLU A 111 20.14 14.53 25.34
CA GLU A 111 19.99 13.08 25.61
C GLU A 111 20.99 12.26 24.80
N GLU A 112 21.64 11.28 25.44
CA GLU A 112 22.52 10.34 24.72
C GLU A 112 21.69 9.40 23.83
N PRO A 113 22.09 9.20 22.57
CA PRO A 113 21.37 8.32 21.66
C PRO A 113 21.57 6.86 22.04
N GLN A 114 20.47 6.14 22.26
CA GLN A 114 20.50 4.74 22.69
C GLN A 114 20.57 3.76 21.51
N PHE A 115 20.16 4.20 20.31
CA PHE A 115 20.09 3.36 19.11
C PHE A 115 20.61 4.10 17.88
N LEU A 116 21.23 3.36 16.96
CA LEU A 116 21.47 3.80 15.59
C LEU A 116 20.37 3.22 14.71
N VAL A 117 19.69 4.07 13.94
CA VAL A 117 18.57 3.68 13.08
C VAL A 117 18.77 4.16 11.65
N PRO A 118 18.18 3.48 10.65
CA PRO A 118 18.24 3.94 9.26
C PRO A 118 17.61 5.32 9.09
N ARG A 119 18.04 6.05 8.05
CA ARG A 119 17.54 7.40 7.75
C ARG A 119 16.02 7.42 7.52
N PRO A 120 15.33 8.51 7.86
CA PRO A 120 13.93 8.68 7.51
C PRO A 120 13.70 8.50 6.01
N THR A 121 12.63 7.79 5.63
CA THR A 121 12.32 7.52 4.22
C THR A 121 11.93 8.77 3.42
N SER A 122 11.61 9.87 4.12
CA SER A 122 11.40 11.20 3.53
C SER A 122 12.70 11.90 3.11
N HIS A 123 13.88 11.38 3.49
CA HIS A 123 15.16 11.99 3.13
C HIS A 123 15.46 11.83 1.63
N TYR A 124 15.91 12.90 0.98
CA TYR A 124 16.08 12.96 -0.49
C TYR A 124 16.96 11.84 -1.06
N GLN A 125 17.97 11.37 -0.30
CA GLN A 125 18.84 10.27 -0.74
C GLN A 125 18.10 8.93 -0.79
N GLU A 126 17.24 8.64 0.17
CA GLU A 126 16.41 7.44 0.16
C GLU A 126 15.33 7.54 -0.93
N VAL A 127 14.79 8.74 -1.16
CA VAL A 127 13.87 9.00 -2.28
C VAL A 127 14.54 8.74 -3.63
N LEU A 128 15.75 9.28 -3.84
CA LEU A 128 16.48 9.09 -5.09
C LEU A 128 16.91 7.62 -5.28
N LYS A 129 17.32 6.96 -4.19
CA LYS A 129 17.64 5.52 -4.19
C LYS A 129 16.42 4.69 -4.58
N ASN A 130 15.25 4.98 -4.03
CA ASN A 130 14.01 4.27 -4.38
C ASN A 130 13.61 4.54 -5.83
N ILE A 131 13.74 5.78 -6.33
CA ILE A 131 13.54 6.08 -7.76
C ILE A 131 14.49 5.26 -8.63
N LYS A 132 15.78 5.18 -8.27
CA LYS A 132 16.76 4.36 -8.99
C LYS A 132 16.35 2.88 -8.98
N LEU A 133 15.92 2.36 -7.83
CA LEU A 133 15.45 0.99 -7.70
C LEU A 133 14.26 0.69 -8.61
N THR A 134 13.34 1.64 -8.81
CA THR A 134 12.21 1.50 -9.76
C THR A 134 12.66 1.13 -11.16
N PHE A 135 13.85 1.57 -11.58
CA PHE A 135 14.39 1.29 -12.91
C PHE A 135 15.46 0.18 -12.93
N THR A 136 15.98 -0.25 -11.77
CA THR A 136 17.12 -1.20 -11.71
C THR A 136 16.80 -2.52 -11.03
N TYR A 137 15.69 -2.63 -10.28
CA TYR A 137 15.36 -3.80 -9.49
C TYR A 137 13.91 -4.23 -9.72
N PHE A 138 13.74 -5.49 -10.11
CA PHE A 138 12.46 -6.05 -10.54
C PHE A 138 12.14 -7.31 -9.73
N PRO A 139 11.60 -7.17 -8.51
CA PRO A 139 11.24 -8.30 -7.67
C PRO A 139 9.94 -8.96 -8.18
N VAL A 140 10.04 -9.69 -9.29
CA VAL A 140 8.90 -10.38 -9.94
C VAL A 140 8.24 -11.44 -9.05
N TRP A 141 8.89 -11.83 -7.96
CA TRP A 141 8.36 -12.75 -6.95
C TRP A 141 7.48 -12.06 -5.90
N ASP A 142 7.53 -10.73 -5.81
CA ASP A 142 6.69 -9.95 -4.91
C ASP A 142 5.37 -9.61 -5.60
N ILE A 143 4.26 -10.14 -5.08
CA ILE A 143 2.93 -9.88 -5.63
C ILE A 143 2.57 -8.40 -5.59
N SER A 144 2.97 -7.65 -4.56
CA SER A 144 2.67 -6.22 -4.46
C SER A 144 3.36 -5.42 -5.56
N TRP A 145 4.58 -5.83 -5.94
CA TRP A 145 5.30 -5.25 -7.07
C TRP A 145 4.64 -5.61 -8.41
N VAL A 146 4.27 -6.88 -8.62
CA VAL A 146 3.60 -7.32 -9.86
C VAL A 146 2.27 -6.61 -10.06
N VAL A 147 1.46 -6.48 -8.99
CA VAL A 147 0.23 -5.69 -8.99
C VAL A 147 0.51 -4.26 -9.42
N ALA A 148 1.50 -3.60 -8.80
CA ALA A 148 1.82 -2.22 -9.10
C ALA A 148 2.23 -2.03 -10.56
N VAL A 149 3.07 -2.91 -11.11
CA VAL A 149 3.50 -2.87 -12.51
C VAL A 149 2.31 -3.03 -13.46
N ILE A 150 1.42 -3.99 -13.21
CA ILE A 150 0.25 -4.22 -14.07
C ILE A 150 -0.66 -2.99 -14.09
N PHE A 151 -0.90 -2.37 -12.93
CA PHE A 151 -1.69 -1.14 -12.88
C PHE A 151 -0.97 0.05 -13.53
N THR A 152 0.35 0.15 -13.43
CA THR A 152 1.12 1.20 -14.12
C THR A 152 1.07 1.03 -15.64
N LEU A 153 1.29 -0.19 -16.15
CA LEU A 153 1.18 -0.48 -17.59
C LEU A 153 -0.24 -0.24 -18.09
N GLY A 154 -1.26 -0.69 -17.35
CA GLY A 154 -2.66 -0.42 -17.67
C GLY A 154 -2.97 1.08 -17.71
N SER A 155 -2.45 1.86 -16.76
CA SER A 155 -2.62 3.31 -16.73
C SER A 155 -1.92 4.00 -17.90
N CYS A 156 -0.75 3.53 -18.32
CA CYS A 156 -0.09 4.00 -19.53
C CYS A 156 -0.96 3.75 -20.78
N VAL A 157 -1.57 2.57 -20.89
CA VAL A 157 -2.50 2.25 -21.99
C VAL A 157 -3.72 3.17 -21.96
N TRP A 158 -4.26 3.48 -20.77
CA TRP A 158 -5.37 4.44 -20.63
C TRP A 158 -4.98 5.87 -20.99
N VAL A 159 -3.76 6.31 -20.69
CA VAL A 159 -3.27 7.62 -21.13
C VAL A 159 -3.19 7.64 -22.67
N ILE A 160 -2.66 6.59 -23.29
CA ILE A 160 -2.63 6.46 -24.77
C ILE A 160 -4.05 6.47 -25.34
N ASN A 161 -4.97 5.71 -24.75
CA ASN A 161 -6.38 5.70 -25.12
C ASN A 161 -6.99 7.11 -25.05
N ALA A 162 -6.72 7.84 -23.97
CA ALA A 162 -7.23 9.19 -23.81
C ALA A 162 -6.69 10.16 -24.87
N PHE A 163 -5.44 10.00 -25.32
CA PHE A 163 -4.94 10.75 -26.47
C PHE A 163 -5.72 10.41 -27.74
N PHE A 164 -5.98 9.13 -28.04
CA PHE A 164 -6.76 8.75 -29.22
C PHE A 164 -8.19 9.30 -29.22
N VAL A 165 -8.80 9.47 -28.05
CA VAL A 165 -10.20 9.94 -27.94
C VAL A 165 -10.29 11.46 -27.80
N TRP A 166 -9.37 12.10 -27.08
CA TRP A 166 -9.44 13.54 -26.77
C TRP A 166 -8.65 14.41 -27.75
N LEU A 167 -7.48 13.97 -28.24
CA LEU A 167 -6.63 14.79 -29.10
C LEU A 167 -7.31 15.19 -30.42
N PRO A 168 -8.07 14.31 -31.11
CA PRO A 168 -8.82 14.71 -32.31
C PRO A 168 -9.85 15.81 -32.07
N LEU A 169 -10.38 15.93 -30.84
CA LEU A 169 -11.35 16.98 -30.49
C LEU A 169 -10.70 18.36 -30.30
N VAL A 170 -9.43 18.39 -29.89
CA VAL A 170 -8.69 19.65 -29.61
C VAL A 170 -7.86 20.08 -30.81
N ALA A 171 -7.24 19.13 -31.51
CA ALA A 171 -6.40 19.37 -32.67
C ALA A 171 -6.81 18.42 -33.82
N PRO A 172 -7.89 18.73 -34.56
CA PRO A 172 -8.38 17.89 -35.66
C PRO A 172 -7.33 17.66 -36.77
N SER A 173 -6.32 18.53 -36.88
CA SER A 173 -5.21 18.37 -37.82
C SER A 173 -4.27 17.21 -37.50
N THR A 174 -4.41 16.59 -36.33
CA THR A 174 -3.61 15.43 -35.90
C THR A 174 -4.32 14.09 -36.09
N GLU A 175 -5.57 14.10 -36.56
CA GLU A 175 -6.39 12.88 -36.69
C GLU A 175 -5.87 11.95 -37.80
N PHE A 176 -5.68 10.68 -37.46
CA PHE A 176 -5.36 9.61 -38.42
C PHE A 176 -6.60 8.74 -38.72
N HIS A 177 -6.59 8.08 -39.89
CA HIS A 177 -7.71 7.24 -40.29
C HIS A 177 -7.95 6.10 -39.28
N ASN A 178 -9.18 6.00 -38.77
CA ASN A 178 -9.61 5.03 -37.75
C ASN A 178 -8.92 5.16 -36.38
N GLU A 179 -8.40 6.33 -36.03
CA GLU A 179 -7.71 6.56 -34.75
C GLU A 179 -8.61 6.30 -33.54
N ILE A 180 -9.79 6.92 -33.47
CA ILE A 180 -10.74 6.71 -32.36
C ILE A 180 -11.27 5.27 -32.40
N TYR A 181 -11.55 4.77 -33.60
CA TYR A 181 -12.21 3.49 -33.79
C TYR A 181 -11.32 2.29 -33.43
N ILE A 182 -10.12 2.20 -34.03
CA ILE A 182 -9.18 1.11 -33.78
C ILE A 182 -8.32 1.44 -32.56
N GLY A 183 -7.71 2.64 -32.54
CA GLY A 183 -6.83 3.05 -31.45
C GLY A 183 -7.57 3.12 -30.13
N GLY A 184 -8.70 3.84 -30.08
CA GLY A 184 -9.55 3.93 -28.89
C GLY A 184 -10.11 2.57 -28.47
N GLY A 185 -10.77 1.84 -29.38
CA GLY A 185 -11.40 0.55 -29.04
C GLY A 185 -10.42 -0.52 -28.57
N VAL A 186 -9.30 -0.71 -29.26
CA VAL A 186 -8.29 -1.74 -28.93
C VAL A 186 -7.55 -1.39 -27.63
N THR A 187 -7.17 -0.12 -27.44
CA THR A 187 -6.50 0.27 -26.19
C THR A 187 -7.44 0.19 -24.98
N ALA A 188 -8.73 0.50 -25.14
CA ALA A 188 -9.73 0.31 -24.09
C ALA A 188 -9.87 -1.16 -23.70
N PHE A 189 -9.93 -2.07 -24.69
CA PHE A 189 -9.94 -3.51 -24.45
C PHE A 189 -8.71 -3.99 -23.69
N ILE A 190 -7.50 -3.62 -24.16
CA ILE A 190 -6.25 -4.01 -23.53
C ILE A 190 -6.17 -3.46 -22.10
N GLY A 191 -6.48 -2.17 -21.91
CA GLY A 191 -6.47 -1.52 -20.60
C GLY A 191 -7.43 -2.18 -19.61
N ALA A 192 -8.69 -2.42 -20.03
CA ALA A 192 -9.73 -2.96 -19.17
C ALA A 192 -9.51 -4.45 -18.86
N ILE A 193 -9.31 -5.29 -19.87
CA ILE A 193 -9.31 -6.75 -19.72
C ILE A 193 -7.92 -7.28 -19.38
N ILE A 194 -6.89 -6.85 -20.10
CA ILE A 194 -5.55 -7.45 -19.93
C ILE A 194 -4.89 -6.90 -18.67
N PHE A 195 -5.00 -5.60 -18.41
CA PHE A 195 -4.33 -4.99 -17.26
C PHE A 195 -5.23 -4.86 -16.03
N PHE A 196 -6.41 -4.22 -16.15
CA PHE A 196 -7.23 -3.93 -14.98
C PHE A 196 -7.89 -5.17 -14.36
N GLU A 197 -8.45 -6.08 -15.16
CA GLU A 197 -9.04 -7.32 -14.63
C GLU A 197 -7.98 -8.20 -13.96
N VAL A 198 -6.87 -8.46 -14.66
CA VAL A 198 -5.75 -9.27 -14.14
C VAL A 198 -5.16 -8.64 -12.89
N GLY A 199 -4.92 -7.32 -12.90
CA GLY A 199 -4.43 -6.57 -11.73
C GLY A 199 -5.39 -6.66 -10.54
N SER A 200 -6.69 -6.66 -10.79
CA SER A 200 -7.71 -6.75 -9.73
C SER A 200 -7.80 -8.16 -9.13
N VAL A 201 -7.63 -9.21 -9.94
CA VAL A 201 -7.50 -10.58 -9.44
C VAL A 201 -6.25 -10.72 -8.57
N LEU A 202 -5.12 -10.14 -9.00
CA LEU A 202 -3.89 -10.15 -8.22
C LEU A 202 -4.00 -9.36 -6.91
N LEU A 203 -4.77 -8.26 -6.86
CA LEU A 203 -5.06 -7.56 -5.60
C LEU A 203 -5.79 -8.46 -4.58
N ILE A 204 -6.70 -9.31 -5.05
CA ILE A 204 -7.35 -10.29 -4.18
C ILE A 204 -6.33 -11.31 -3.67
N PHE A 205 -5.46 -11.82 -4.53
CA PHE A 205 -4.41 -12.74 -4.09
C PHE A 205 -3.42 -12.09 -3.12
N GLU A 206 -3.07 -10.81 -3.31
CA GLU A 206 -2.27 -10.03 -2.37
C GLU A 206 -2.96 -9.93 -1.01
N ALA A 207 -4.27 -9.64 -0.98
CA ALA A 207 -5.04 -9.55 0.25
C ALA A 207 -5.19 -10.90 0.98
N ILE A 208 -5.36 -12.00 0.24
CA ILE A 208 -5.50 -13.35 0.82
C ILE A 208 -4.16 -13.85 1.36
N ASN A 209 -3.07 -13.59 0.64
CA ASN A 209 -1.71 -14.00 0.99
C ASN A 209 -0.98 -12.95 1.86
N ALA A 210 -1.69 -11.93 2.34
CA ALA A 210 -1.18 -11.00 3.33
C ALA A 210 -0.59 -11.82 4.49
N ASN A 211 0.68 -11.56 4.79
CA ASN A 211 1.44 -12.40 5.71
C ASN A 211 0.91 -12.14 7.13
N ASN A 212 0.04 -13.00 7.64
CA ASN A 212 -0.32 -12.98 9.04
C ASN A 212 0.88 -13.55 9.83
N SER A 213 1.75 -12.63 10.26
CA SER A 213 2.48 -12.69 11.55
C SER A 213 3.82 -13.44 11.66
N GLY A 214 4.49 -13.83 10.57
CA GLY A 214 5.79 -14.53 10.66
C GLY A 214 7.06 -13.67 10.66
N CYS A 215 7.10 -12.59 9.85
CA CYS A 215 8.35 -11.83 9.63
C CYS A 215 8.58 -10.70 10.65
N PHE A 216 7.51 -10.15 11.24
CA PHE A 216 7.60 -9.03 12.18
C PHE A 216 8.24 -9.45 13.51
N GLY A 217 7.87 -10.62 14.04
CA GLY A 217 8.55 -11.23 15.19
C GLY A 217 9.99 -11.62 14.88
N TRP A 218 10.27 -12.11 13.67
CA TRP A 218 11.61 -12.53 13.25
C TRP A 218 12.63 -11.39 13.20
N ALA A 219 12.26 -10.21 12.69
CA ALA A 219 13.16 -9.04 12.65
C ALA A 219 13.49 -8.54 14.07
N VAL A 220 12.51 -8.58 14.98
CA VAL A 220 12.68 -8.24 16.41
C VAL A 220 13.53 -9.31 17.12
N GLU A 221 13.27 -10.58 16.85
CA GLU A 221 13.99 -11.73 17.37
C GLU A 221 15.46 -11.70 16.93
N GLN A 222 15.76 -11.31 15.68
CA GLN A 222 17.13 -11.19 15.19
C GLN A 222 17.91 -10.06 15.90
N LEU A 223 17.31 -8.89 16.12
CA LEU A 223 17.97 -7.80 16.86
C LEU A 223 18.19 -8.14 18.35
N GLY A 224 17.24 -8.86 18.96
CA GLY A 224 17.37 -9.35 20.33
C GLY A 224 18.35 -10.51 20.47
N GLN A 225 18.41 -11.42 19.49
CA GLN A 225 19.23 -12.63 19.52
C GLN A 225 20.65 -12.44 18.98
N GLU A 226 20.91 -11.48 18.08
CA GLU A 226 22.28 -11.08 17.73
C GLU A 226 23.03 -10.56 18.97
N LYS A 227 22.33 -9.83 19.85
CA LYS A 227 22.88 -9.44 21.16
C LYS A 227 23.01 -10.59 22.15
N ALA A 228 22.29 -11.70 21.96
CA ALA A 228 22.21 -12.83 22.91
C ALA A 228 22.81 -14.15 22.38
N GLY A 229 23.44 -14.16 21.20
CA GLY A 229 24.04 -15.35 20.59
C GLY A 229 23.07 -16.49 20.24
N GLY A 230 21.77 -16.21 20.12
CA GLY A 230 20.72 -17.23 19.88
C GLY A 230 20.54 -17.57 18.39
N LYS A 231 20.20 -18.84 18.09
CA LYS A 231 19.78 -19.25 16.73
C LYS A 231 18.28 -18.96 16.52
N PRO A 232 17.86 -18.48 15.33
CA PRO A 232 16.48 -18.07 15.07
C PRO A 232 15.52 -19.25 15.17
N LYS A 233 14.41 -19.11 15.92
CA LYS A 233 13.61 -20.27 16.34
C LYS A 233 12.36 -20.57 15.51
N TYR A 234 11.84 -19.67 14.68
CA TYR A 234 10.67 -20.01 13.85
C TYR A 234 10.64 -19.32 12.48
N ARG A 235 10.52 -20.13 11.42
CA ARG A 235 10.11 -19.71 10.07
C ARG A 235 8.66 -20.14 9.88
N PHE A 236 7.69 -19.31 10.30
CA PHE A 236 6.32 -19.49 9.82
C PHE A 236 6.23 -18.89 8.41
N ARG A 237 6.53 -19.73 7.40
CA ARG A 237 6.10 -19.47 6.02
C ARG A 237 4.75 -20.15 5.85
N ARG A 238 3.66 -19.40 5.94
CA ARG A 238 2.37 -19.89 5.41
C ARG A 238 2.58 -20.14 3.91
N GLY A 239 2.27 -21.35 3.45
CA GLY A 239 2.32 -21.66 2.02
C GLY A 239 1.30 -20.81 1.25
N TRP A 240 1.57 -20.56 -0.03
CA TRP A 240 0.69 -19.79 -0.90
C TRP A 240 -0.74 -20.34 -0.88
N GLN A 241 -1.70 -19.45 -0.62
CA GLN A 241 -3.12 -19.77 -0.53
C GLN A 241 -3.84 -19.29 -1.79
N TRP A 242 -4.41 -20.23 -2.53
CA TRP A 242 -5.21 -19.95 -3.73
C TRP A 242 -6.67 -19.65 -3.40
N PHE A 243 -7.24 -20.36 -2.42
CA PHE A 243 -8.64 -20.22 -2.02
C PHE A 243 -8.76 -20.17 -0.51
N PRO A 244 -9.29 -19.08 0.07
CA PRO A 244 -9.54 -18.99 1.51
C PRO A 244 -10.72 -19.88 1.90
N SER A 245 -10.72 -20.40 3.12
CA SER A 245 -11.87 -21.17 3.61
C SER A 245 -13.07 -20.25 3.81
N TRP A 246 -14.30 -20.78 3.71
CA TRP A 246 -15.51 -20.00 3.94
C TRP A 246 -15.58 -19.40 5.36
N GLN A 247 -14.99 -20.11 6.33
CA GLN A 247 -14.86 -19.63 7.69
C GLN A 247 -13.93 -18.42 7.77
N ASP A 248 -12.74 -18.49 7.15
CA ASP A 248 -11.78 -17.37 7.11
C ASP A 248 -12.34 -16.15 6.36
N LEU A 249 -13.07 -16.38 5.25
CA LEU A 249 -13.78 -15.32 4.53
C LEU A 249 -14.76 -14.59 5.44
N ARG A 250 -15.62 -15.34 6.15
CA ARG A 250 -16.68 -14.80 6.99
C ARG A 250 -16.16 -14.07 8.22
N THR A 251 -15.15 -14.61 8.88
CA THR A 251 -14.69 -14.11 10.18
C THR A 251 -13.59 -13.07 10.05
N HIS A 252 -12.69 -13.21 9.08
CA HIS A 252 -11.49 -12.38 8.95
C HIS A 252 -11.59 -11.42 7.77
N TYR A 253 -11.69 -11.93 6.54
CA TYR A 253 -11.52 -11.10 5.33
C TYR A 253 -12.63 -10.05 5.13
N PHE A 254 -13.89 -10.34 5.47
CA PHE A 254 -14.96 -9.31 5.40
C PHE A 254 -14.79 -8.14 6.37
N HIS A 255 -13.89 -8.24 7.35
CA HIS A 255 -13.59 -7.18 8.29
C HIS A 255 -12.27 -6.45 7.97
N GLU A 256 -11.50 -6.92 6.99
CA GLU A 256 -10.27 -6.31 6.52
C GLU A 256 -10.53 -5.31 5.39
N LEU A 257 -10.17 -4.04 5.62
CA LEU A 257 -10.37 -2.97 4.64
C LEU A 257 -9.65 -3.24 3.31
N GLY A 258 -8.43 -3.78 3.36
CA GLY A 258 -7.66 -4.11 2.16
C GLY A 258 -8.34 -5.16 1.28
N PHE A 259 -8.97 -6.16 1.88
CA PHE A 259 -9.73 -7.19 1.15
C PHE A 259 -11.03 -6.62 0.57
N LEU A 260 -11.80 -5.84 1.35
CA LEU A 260 -13.01 -5.19 0.86
C LEU A 260 -12.72 -4.23 -0.30
N ALA A 261 -11.63 -3.47 -0.21
CA ALA A 261 -11.17 -2.60 -1.28
C ALA A 261 -10.83 -3.39 -2.55
N GLY A 262 -10.04 -4.46 -2.42
CA GLY A 262 -9.72 -5.36 -3.54
C GLY A 262 -10.96 -6.03 -4.16
N ALA A 263 -11.95 -6.39 -3.35
CA ALA A 263 -13.20 -6.99 -3.82
C ALA A 263 -14.07 -5.98 -4.58
N ALA A 264 -14.18 -4.75 -4.08
CA ALA A 264 -14.84 -3.67 -4.80
C ALA A 264 -14.11 -3.34 -6.11
N GLN A 265 -12.78 -3.38 -6.10
CA GLN A 265 -11.94 -3.19 -7.30
C GLN A 265 -12.22 -4.28 -8.34
N LEU A 266 -12.19 -5.56 -7.95
CA LEU A 266 -12.44 -6.68 -8.86
C LEU A 266 -13.85 -6.64 -9.43
N PHE A 267 -14.86 -6.41 -8.59
CA PHE A 267 -16.24 -6.25 -9.06
C PHE A 267 -16.36 -5.09 -10.07
N GLY A 268 -15.72 -3.96 -9.78
CA GLY A 268 -15.66 -2.82 -10.68
C GLY A 268 -14.97 -3.14 -12.00
N ALA A 269 -13.83 -3.85 -11.95
CA ALA A 269 -13.04 -4.23 -13.12
C ALA A 269 -13.80 -5.20 -14.01
N THR A 270 -14.50 -6.19 -13.43
CA THR A 270 -15.27 -7.16 -14.20
C THR A 270 -16.42 -6.47 -14.95
N ILE A 271 -17.14 -5.55 -14.29
CA ILE A 271 -18.24 -4.82 -14.94
C ILE A 271 -17.71 -3.82 -15.96
N PHE A 272 -16.67 -3.05 -15.62
CA PHE A 272 -16.02 -2.14 -16.55
C PHE A 272 -15.44 -2.88 -17.76
N GLY A 273 -14.96 -4.11 -17.56
CA GLY A 273 -14.44 -5.01 -18.59
C GLY A 273 -15.47 -5.31 -19.67
N ILE A 274 -16.76 -5.36 -19.35
CA ILE A 274 -17.84 -5.50 -20.35
C ILE A 274 -17.76 -4.36 -21.37
N SER A 275 -17.57 -3.13 -20.90
CA SER A 275 -17.39 -1.96 -21.76
C SER A 275 -16.09 -2.01 -22.56
N GLY A 276 -15.00 -2.51 -21.97
CA GLY A 276 -13.74 -2.73 -22.68
C GLY A 276 -13.89 -3.75 -23.82
N PHE A 277 -14.67 -4.81 -23.62
CA PHE A 277 -14.97 -5.80 -24.67
C PHE A 277 -15.86 -5.22 -25.76
N THR A 278 -16.90 -4.47 -25.40
CA THR A 278 -17.85 -3.88 -26.35
C THR A 278 -17.29 -2.69 -27.12
N ALA A 279 -16.18 -2.10 -26.64
CA ALA A 279 -15.40 -1.09 -27.35
C ALA A 279 -14.66 -1.62 -28.59
N LEU A 280 -14.53 -2.94 -28.75
CA LEU A 280 -13.75 -3.50 -29.85
C LEU A 280 -14.36 -3.18 -31.22
N PRO A 281 -13.51 -2.85 -32.22
CA PRO A 281 -13.90 -2.80 -33.61
C PRO A 281 -14.62 -4.09 -34.03
N GLY A 282 -15.82 -3.96 -34.58
CA GLY A 282 -16.66 -5.08 -34.98
C GLY A 282 -17.72 -5.49 -33.96
N ILE A 283 -17.58 -5.21 -32.66
CA ILE A 283 -18.68 -5.40 -31.68
C ILE A 283 -19.48 -4.11 -31.58
N GLN A 284 -18.79 -2.99 -31.39
CA GLN A 284 -19.43 -1.69 -31.26
C GLN A 284 -20.29 -1.31 -32.48
N ASN A 285 -19.88 -1.73 -33.69
CA ASN A 285 -20.61 -1.47 -34.93
C ASN A 285 -22.00 -2.13 -34.99
N HIS A 286 -22.16 -3.25 -34.27
CA HIS A 286 -23.42 -3.98 -34.25
C HIS A 286 -24.34 -3.50 -33.12
N LEU A 287 -23.87 -2.59 -32.26
CA LEU A 287 -24.68 -1.91 -31.24
C LEU A 287 -25.40 -0.69 -31.84
N THR A 288 -26.31 -0.94 -32.79
CA THR A 288 -27.00 0.10 -33.55
C THR A 288 -28.10 0.83 -32.77
N SER A 289 -28.63 0.23 -31.71
CA SER A 289 -29.62 0.85 -30.82
C SER A 289 -28.93 1.63 -29.70
N HIS A 290 -29.38 2.86 -29.44
CA HIS A 290 -28.94 3.64 -28.27
C HIS A 290 -29.13 2.88 -26.95
N GLY A 291 -30.16 2.04 -26.84
CA GLY A 291 -30.36 1.19 -25.67
C GLY A 291 -29.30 0.10 -25.53
N ALA A 292 -28.89 -0.51 -26.65
CA ALA A 292 -27.83 -1.51 -26.67
C ALA A 292 -26.45 -0.89 -26.37
N LEU A 293 -26.15 0.28 -26.95
CA LEU A 293 -24.92 1.01 -26.68
C LEU A 293 -24.85 1.49 -25.21
N ASN A 294 -25.94 2.06 -24.69
CA ASN A 294 -26.01 2.46 -23.28
C ASN A 294 -25.84 1.26 -22.34
N GLY A 295 -26.56 0.17 -22.60
CA GLY A 295 -26.52 -1.03 -21.75
C GLY A 295 -25.18 -1.77 -21.78
N ALA A 296 -24.55 -1.87 -22.94
CA ALA A 296 -23.36 -2.69 -23.14
C ALA A 296 -22.03 -1.92 -23.00
N TYR A 297 -22.03 -0.60 -23.24
CA TYR A 297 -20.83 0.22 -23.23
C TYR A 297 -20.82 1.30 -22.14
N TRP A 298 -21.87 2.12 -22.01
CA TRP A 298 -21.82 3.27 -21.09
C TRP A 298 -22.17 2.96 -19.64
N ILE A 299 -23.26 2.23 -19.40
CA ILE A 299 -23.72 1.87 -18.05
C ILE A 299 -22.66 1.04 -17.30
N PRO A 300 -22.00 0.03 -17.90
CA PRO A 300 -20.99 -0.72 -17.18
C PRO A 300 -19.75 0.12 -16.83
N GLN A 301 -19.40 1.16 -17.61
CA GLN A 301 -18.36 2.12 -17.22
C GLN A 301 -18.73 2.91 -15.97
N VAL A 302 -19.98 3.39 -15.89
CA VAL A 302 -20.45 4.14 -14.71
C VAL A 302 -20.47 3.26 -13.47
N ILE A 303 -20.97 2.02 -13.59
CA ILE A 303 -21.01 1.08 -12.47
C ILE A 303 -19.58 0.71 -12.05
N GLY A 304 -18.72 0.34 -12.99
CA GLY A 304 -17.33 0.00 -12.73
C GLY A 304 -16.53 1.15 -12.11
N GLY A 305 -16.68 2.36 -12.66
CA GLY A 305 -16.09 3.59 -12.12
C GLY A 305 -16.57 3.89 -10.70
N SER A 306 -17.87 3.71 -10.42
CA SER A 306 -18.43 3.87 -9.07
C SER A 306 -17.83 2.87 -8.08
N SER A 307 -17.60 1.62 -8.51
CA SER A 307 -16.93 0.62 -7.69
C SER A 307 -15.45 0.94 -7.46
N PHE A 308 -14.75 1.52 -8.44
CA PHE A 308 -13.38 2.03 -8.26
C PHE A 308 -13.31 3.20 -7.28
N ILE A 309 -14.34 4.06 -7.25
CA ILE A 309 -14.48 5.13 -6.24
C ILE A 309 -14.59 4.51 -4.85
N VAL A 310 -15.46 3.52 -4.66
CA VAL A 310 -15.63 2.82 -3.37
C VAL A 310 -14.33 2.13 -2.94
N SER A 311 -13.69 1.38 -3.85
CA SER A 311 -12.38 0.76 -3.63
C SER A 311 -11.33 1.76 -3.15
N SER A 312 -11.23 2.90 -3.83
CA SER A 312 -10.26 3.95 -3.51
C SER A 312 -10.52 4.59 -2.14
N ILE A 313 -11.78 4.81 -1.77
CA ILE A 313 -12.17 5.29 -0.44
C ILE A 313 -11.77 4.27 0.64
N LEU A 314 -12.01 2.98 0.41
CA LEU A 314 -11.63 1.93 1.37
C LEU A 314 -10.11 1.85 1.55
N TYR A 315 -9.32 1.97 0.48
CA TYR A 315 -7.86 2.06 0.59
C TYR A 315 -7.37 3.33 1.30
N MET A 316 -8.03 4.47 1.09
CA MET A 316 -7.71 5.67 1.86
C MET A 316 -8.00 5.46 3.35
N LEU A 317 -9.16 4.90 3.70
CA LEU A 317 -9.54 4.59 5.09
C LEU A 317 -8.56 3.61 5.75
N GLU A 318 -8.08 2.59 5.02
CA GLU A 318 -7.08 1.63 5.51
C GLU A 318 -5.81 2.31 6.05
N THR A 319 -5.42 3.45 5.46
CA THR A 319 -4.20 4.18 5.84
C THR A 319 -4.40 5.23 6.94
N GLN A 320 -5.62 5.71 7.13
CA GLN A 320 -5.96 6.77 8.08
C GLN A 320 -6.15 6.23 9.51
N GLN A 321 -5.84 7.06 10.51
CA GLN A 321 -6.09 6.73 11.92
C GLN A 321 -7.58 6.76 12.27
N LYS A 322 -8.24 7.82 11.81
CA LYS A 322 -9.67 8.08 12.03
C LYS A 322 -10.30 8.41 10.68
N TRP A 323 -11.53 7.98 10.47
CA TRP A 323 -12.27 8.19 9.21
C TRP A 323 -12.34 9.65 8.75
N TRP A 324 -12.24 10.62 9.68
CA TRP A 324 -12.32 12.05 9.43
C TRP A 324 -10.97 12.76 9.38
N LYS A 325 -9.86 12.06 9.63
CA LYS A 325 -8.51 12.65 9.67
C LYS A 325 -7.64 12.09 8.54
N PRO A 326 -7.52 12.79 7.41
CA PRO A 326 -6.68 12.37 6.30
C PRO A 326 -5.20 12.23 6.67
N ALA A 327 -4.54 11.24 6.06
CA ALA A 327 -3.15 10.92 6.31
C ALA A 327 -2.28 11.33 5.11
N PHE A 328 -2.24 12.64 4.81
CA PHE A 328 -1.51 13.19 3.65
C PHE A 328 -0.02 12.84 3.61
N HIS A 329 0.58 12.58 4.77
CA HIS A 329 2.00 12.19 4.92
C HIS A 329 2.27 10.76 4.49
N LEU A 330 1.24 9.92 4.33
CA LEU A 330 1.40 8.53 3.96
C LEU A 330 1.29 8.34 2.45
N LEU A 331 2.28 7.66 1.89
CA LEU A 331 2.29 7.33 0.47
C LEU A 331 1.07 6.51 0.07
N GLY A 332 0.69 5.51 0.86
CA GLY A 332 -0.49 4.69 0.60
C GLY A 332 -1.80 5.48 0.55
N TRP A 333 -1.90 6.60 1.29
CA TRP A 333 -3.08 7.48 1.22
C TRP A 333 -3.12 8.23 -0.11
N ASN A 334 -1.97 8.74 -0.56
CA ASN A 334 -1.84 9.42 -1.84
C ASN A 334 -2.14 8.48 -3.02
N VAL A 335 -1.73 7.21 -2.94
CA VAL A 335 -2.12 6.17 -3.92
C VAL A 335 -3.66 6.08 -4.02
N GLY A 336 -4.34 5.94 -2.87
CA GLY A 336 -5.81 5.88 -2.84
C GLY A 336 -6.48 7.16 -3.35
N PHE A 337 -5.92 8.33 -3.04
CA PHE A 337 -6.45 9.63 -3.47
C PHE A 337 -6.36 9.83 -4.99
N TRP A 338 -5.22 9.53 -5.60
CA TRP A 338 -5.05 9.64 -7.06
C TRP A 338 -5.91 8.64 -7.81
N ASN A 339 -6.03 7.41 -7.30
CA ASN A 339 -6.96 6.42 -7.86
C ASN A 339 -8.44 6.85 -7.70
N PHE A 340 -8.80 7.52 -6.61
CA PHE A 340 -10.12 8.10 -6.40
C PHE A 340 -10.45 9.17 -7.44
N LEU A 341 -9.50 10.10 -7.69
CA LEU A 341 -9.65 11.08 -8.76
C LEU A 341 -9.79 10.39 -10.12
N GLY A 342 -8.93 9.45 -10.44
CA GLY A 342 -9.01 8.66 -11.67
C GLY A 342 -10.39 8.02 -11.85
N ALA A 343 -10.91 7.39 -10.80
CA ALA A 343 -12.21 6.73 -10.80
C ALA A 343 -13.38 7.71 -11.03
N ILE A 344 -13.31 8.93 -10.49
CA ILE A 344 -14.28 9.99 -10.80
C ILE A 344 -14.24 10.33 -12.29
N GLY A 345 -13.05 10.49 -12.88
CA GLY A 345 -12.89 10.81 -14.30
C GLY A 345 -13.55 9.76 -15.21
N PHE A 346 -13.29 8.48 -14.95
CA PHE A 346 -13.89 7.37 -15.70
C PHE A 346 -15.41 7.24 -15.48
N THR A 347 -15.89 7.51 -14.26
CA THR A 347 -17.33 7.53 -13.98
C THR A 347 -18.02 8.66 -14.74
N LEU A 348 -17.42 9.86 -14.77
CA LEU A 348 -17.91 11.00 -15.51
C LEU A 348 -17.89 10.78 -17.02
N CYS A 349 -16.84 10.14 -17.55
CA CYS A 349 -16.79 9.73 -18.95
C CYS A 349 -18.00 8.87 -19.32
N GLY A 350 -18.26 7.82 -18.53
CA GLY A 350 -19.43 6.96 -18.73
C GLY A 350 -20.76 7.71 -18.66
N ALA A 351 -20.91 8.59 -17.66
CA ALA A 351 -22.14 9.33 -17.42
C ALA A 351 -22.44 10.36 -18.51
N LEU A 352 -21.42 11.12 -18.93
CA LEU A 352 -21.55 12.16 -19.94
C LEU A 352 -21.59 11.60 -21.36
N GLY A 353 -20.96 10.45 -21.61
CA GLY A 353 -20.98 9.76 -22.89
C GLY A 353 -22.39 9.37 -23.36
N MET A 354 -23.32 9.14 -22.41
CA MET A 354 -24.73 8.85 -22.69
C MET A 354 -25.53 10.06 -23.18
N ALA A 355 -25.02 11.28 -23.03
CA ALA A 355 -25.69 12.50 -23.51
C ALA A 355 -25.45 12.68 -25.02
N TYR A 356 -26.16 11.88 -25.82
CA TYR A 356 -26.11 11.94 -27.28
C TYR A 356 -26.51 13.33 -27.81
N GLY A 357 -25.79 13.81 -28.84
CA GLY A 357 -26.11 15.06 -29.53
C GLY A 357 -25.65 16.34 -28.82
N ASN A 358 -25.06 16.26 -27.63
CA ASN A 358 -24.45 17.41 -26.95
C ASN A 358 -22.92 17.37 -27.11
N SER A 359 -22.39 18.22 -28.00
CA SER A 359 -20.95 18.33 -28.25
C SER A 359 -20.15 18.68 -27.00
N GLY A 360 -20.72 19.51 -26.11
CA GLY A 360 -20.11 19.85 -24.83
C GLY A 360 -19.99 18.63 -23.91
N ALA A 361 -21.02 17.78 -23.85
CA ALA A 361 -20.98 16.56 -23.04
C ALA A 361 -19.94 15.55 -23.56
N GLN A 362 -19.85 15.36 -24.88
CA GLN A 362 -18.85 14.46 -25.48
C GLN A 362 -17.42 14.97 -25.29
N PHE A 363 -17.21 16.28 -25.38
CA PHE A 363 -15.93 16.91 -25.06
C PHE A 363 -15.55 16.69 -23.59
N GLN A 364 -16.49 16.92 -22.67
CA GLN A 364 -16.25 16.72 -21.24
C GLN A 364 -16.04 15.24 -20.88
N ALA A 365 -16.72 14.31 -21.54
CA ALA A 365 -16.49 12.88 -21.37
C ALA A 365 -15.05 12.50 -21.75
N SER A 366 -14.58 12.98 -22.90
CA SER A 366 -13.22 12.71 -23.40
C SER A 366 -12.15 13.38 -22.53
N LEU A 367 -12.40 14.62 -22.08
CA LEU A 367 -11.54 15.32 -21.14
C LEU A 367 -11.49 14.60 -19.78
N ALA A 368 -12.61 14.04 -19.32
CA ALA A 368 -12.70 13.26 -18.10
C ALA A 368 -11.87 11.97 -18.16
N THR A 369 -11.91 11.27 -19.29
CA THR A 369 -11.00 10.15 -19.56
C THR A 369 -9.55 10.60 -19.52
N PHE A 370 -9.22 11.76 -20.08
CA PHE A 370 -7.86 12.28 -20.12
C PHE A 370 -7.27 12.53 -18.73
N TRP A 371 -7.86 13.43 -17.95
CA TRP A 371 -7.31 13.72 -16.63
C TRP A 371 -7.46 12.52 -15.68
N GLY A 372 -8.52 11.70 -15.84
CA GLY A 372 -8.71 10.47 -15.07
C GLY A 372 -7.61 9.44 -15.30
N SER A 373 -7.17 9.28 -16.55
CA SER A 373 -6.07 8.37 -16.92
C SER A 373 -4.74 8.82 -16.32
N TRP A 374 -4.46 10.13 -16.34
CA TRP A 374 -3.27 10.69 -15.69
C TRP A 374 -3.30 10.50 -14.17
N ALA A 375 -4.47 10.68 -13.54
CA ALA A 375 -4.62 10.44 -12.11
C ALA A 375 -4.34 8.98 -11.74
N PHE A 376 -4.86 8.00 -12.49
CA PHE A 376 -4.50 6.58 -12.30
C PHE A 376 -3.03 6.29 -12.54
N LEU A 377 -2.39 6.95 -13.52
CA LEU A 377 -0.95 6.81 -13.75
C LEU A 377 -0.12 7.31 -12.55
N ILE A 378 -0.48 8.46 -11.98
CA ILE A 378 0.19 8.97 -10.78
C ILE A 378 -0.01 8.00 -9.60
N GLY A 379 -1.26 7.57 -9.36
CA GLY A 379 -1.58 6.64 -8.28
C GLY A 379 -0.84 5.30 -8.39
N SER A 380 -0.81 4.71 -9.57
CA SER A 380 -0.11 3.45 -9.83
C SER A 380 1.42 3.59 -9.78
N TYR A 381 1.99 4.70 -10.24
CA TYR A 381 3.42 4.97 -10.07
C TYR A 381 3.81 5.10 -8.60
N LEU A 382 3.02 5.81 -7.79
CA LEU A 382 3.23 5.89 -6.35
C LEU A 382 3.11 4.50 -5.70
N GLN A 383 2.21 3.64 -6.19
CA GLN A 383 2.08 2.26 -5.72
C GLN A 383 3.31 1.41 -6.08
N LEU A 384 3.90 1.63 -7.25
CA LEU A 384 5.13 0.97 -7.68
C LEU A 384 6.31 1.40 -6.83
N TYR A 385 6.46 2.71 -6.62
CA TYR A 385 7.46 3.25 -5.69
C TYR A 385 7.26 2.67 -4.27
N GLU A 386 6.01 2.59 -3.79
CA GLU A 386 5.66 2.03 -2.48
C GLU A 386 6.09 0.56 -2.32
N SER A 387 6.02 -0.24 -3.39
CA SER A 387 6.38 -1.66 -3.37
C SER A 387 7.88 -1.91 -3.21
N LEU A 388 8.71 -0.92 -3.53
CA LEU A 388 10.17 -1.02 -3.45
C LEU A 388 10.73 -0.51 -2.12
N ASP A 389 9.92 0.23 -1.37
CA ASP A 389 10.26 0.74 -0.05
C ASP A 389 9.89 -0.31 1.04
N THR A 390 10.80 -1.24 1.31
CA THR A 390 10.52 -2.40 2.18
C THR A 390 10.47 -2.09 3.68
N HIS A 391 11.11 -1.00 4.12
CA HIS A 391 11.27 -0.64 5.53
C HIS A 391 11.03 0.87 5.76
N PRO A 392 9.77 1.33 5.77
CA PRO A 392 9.48 2.74 6.00
C PRO A 392 9.87 3.17 7.42
N VAL A 393 10.66 4.23 7.52
CA VAL A 393 11.11 4.83 8.79
C VAL A 393 10.44 6.20 8.96
N GLU A 394 9.60 6.32 9.98
CA GLU A 394 8.86 7.54 10.31
C GLU A 394 9.34 8.14 11.63
N GLU A 395 9.45 9.47 11.69
CA GLU A 395 9.74 10.18 12.95
C GLU A 395 8.47 10.31 13.80
N GLY A 396 8.54 9.83 15.05
CA GLY A 396 7.47 9.98 16.03
C GLY A 396 7.44 11.41 16.59
N SER A 397 6.26 12.04 16.65
CA SER A 397 6.12 13.37 17.25
C SER A 397 6.40 13.33 18.76
N SER A 398 7.37 14.12 19.20
CA SER A 398 7.95 14.13 20.55
C SER A 398 7.04 14.60 21.70
N LYS A 399 5.72 14.82 21.49
CA LYS A 399 4.88 15.49 22.51
C LYS A 399 3.46 14.96 22.75
N GLY A 400 3.04 13.83 22.16
CA GLY A 400 1.62 13.42 22.26
C GLY A 400 1.35 11.98 22.74
N ALA A 401 2.33 11.08 22.65
CA ALA A 401 2.10 9.65 22.91
C ALA A 401 2.46 9.20 24.34
N PHE A 402 3.13 10.06 25.12
CA PHE A 402 3.69 9.70 26.42
C PHE A 402 2.91 10.21 27.64
N GLU A 403 1.89 11.06 27.46
CA GLU A 403 1.12 11.67 28.57
C GLU A 403 -0.29 11.09 28.76
N MET A 404 -0.63 9.95 28.15
CA MET A 404 -1.82 9.19 28.57
C MET A 404 -1.41 8.08 29.56
N THR A 405 -0.94 8.50 30.73
CA THR A 405 -0.95 7.70 31.97
C THR A 405 -2.20 7.97 32.77
#